data_AF-A0A3N5L5X4-F1
#
_entry.id   AF-A0A3N5L5X4-F1
#
_cell.length_a   1.000
_cell.length_b   1.000
_cell.length_c   1.000
_cell.angle_alpha   90.00
_cell.angle_beta   90.00
_cell.angle_gamma   90.00
#
_symmetry.space_group_name_H-M   'P 1'
#
loop_
_entity.id
_entity.type
_entity.pdbx_description
1 polymer ?
#
loop_
_entity_poly.entity_id
_entity_poly.type
_entity_poly.pdbx_seq_one_letter_code
_entity_poly.pdbx_strand_id
1 'polypeptide(L)'
;MSPNDPRSYSELLTELESGVECARSNAVRSINRTVIELFWSIGRAIVQREEFESWESGLVDTISKDLLKKYPGSLAFSAENVRRMRKFFLAYTREYVEAAQPDAEFDALNLPEVLTQLPWRYNILLMEIVQDPAHRLWYAENAAEQGWSLEVLEHQIREGVHRHAGRIGASGAGSSPDLTRQILADPFNAEFINLAFG
;
A
#
# COMPACT_ATOMS: atom_id res chain seq x y z
N MET A 1 47.08 3.25 8.20
CA MET A 1 46.60 4.44 7.47
C MET A 1 46.26 5.49 8.51
N SER A 2 46.69 6.75 8.34
CA SER A 2 46.41 7.80 9.33
C SER A 2 44.90 8.10 9.35
N PRO A 3 44.28 8.30 10.52
CA PRO A 3 42.86 8.70 10.66
C PRO A 3 42.49 10.03 9.95
N ASN A 4 43.50 10.77 9.44
CA ASN A 4 43.38 12.07 8.79
C ASN A 4 43.69 12.03 7.27
N ASP A 5 43.72 10.86 6.61
CA ASP A 5 43.78 10.82 5.14
C ASP A 5 42.44 11.35 4.57
N PRO A 6 42.43 12.40 3.72
CA PRO A 6 41.20 12.92 3.11
C PRO A 6 40.36 11.86 2.39
N ARG A 7 40.99 10.80 1.86
CA ARG A 7 40.29 9.67 1.24
C ARG A 7 39.54 8.83 2.28
N SER A 8 40.16 8.58 3.44
CA SER A 8 39.54 7.85 4.55
C SER A 8 38.37 8.61 5.17
N TYR A 9 38.44 9.94 5.22
CA TYR A 9 37.33 10.78 5.67
C TYR A 9 36.18 10.80 4.64
N SER A 10 36.48 10.91 3.35
CA SER A 10 35.47 10.86 2.28
C SER A 10 34.74 9.52 2.23
N GLU A 11 35.44 8.40 2.45
CA GLU A 11 34.86 7.07 2.54
C GLU A 11 33.93 6.96 3.75
N LEU A 12 34.38 7.40 4.93
CA LEU A 12 33.56 7.46 6.15
C LEU A 12 32.31 8.31 5.94
N LEU A 13 32.45 9.49 5.34
CA LEU A 13 31.31 10.37 5.09
C LEU A 13 30.29 9.71 4.14
N THR A 14 30.75 9.06 3.07
CA THR A 14 29.88 8.33 2.13
C THR A 14 29.12 7.19 2.82
N GLU A 15 29.78 6.46 3.72
CA GLU A 15 29.17 5.39 4.51
C GLU A 15 28.08 5.96 5.45
N LEU A 16 28.39 7.05 6.16
CA LEU A 16 27.45 7.70 7.07
C LEU A 16 26.24 8.27 6.32
N GLU A 17 26.45 8.94 5.18
CA GLU A 17 25.38 9.44 4.31
C GLU A 17 24.48 8.30 3.81
N SER A 18 25.08 7.18 3.38
CA SER A 18 24.33 5.99 2.96
C SER A 18 23.52 5.39 4.10
N GLY A 19 24.08 5.37 5.32
CA GLY A 19 23.38 4.93 6.53
C GLY A 19 22.16 5.81 6.86
N VAL A 20 22.30 7.13 6.73
CA VAL A 20 21.20 8.09 6.93
C VAL A 20 20.09 7.85 5.90
N GLU A 21 20.42 7.73 4.62
CA GLU A 21 19.41 7.51 3.56
C GLU A 21 18.71 6.15 3.68
N CYS A 22 19.41 5.11 4.10
CA CYS A 22 18.82 3.81 4.41
C CYS A 22 17.83 3.89 5.57
N ALA A 23 18.23 4.55 6.67
CA ALA A 23 17.36 4.73 7.83
C ALA A 23 16.10 5.53 7.50
N ARG A 24 16.23 6.61 6.71
CA ARG A 24 15.09 7.41 6.22
C ARG A 24 14.15 6.57 5.36
N SER A 25 14.68 5.81 4.41
CA SER A 25 13.87 4.93 3.56
C SER A 25 13.13 3.84 4.35
N ASN A 26 13.77 3.28 5.39
CA ASN A 26 13.13 2.33 6.29
C ASN A 26 11.95 2.95 7.06
N ALA A 27 12.14 4.16 7.62
CA ALA A 27 11.09 4.85 8.35
C ALA A 27 9.88 5.14 7.45
N VAL A 28 10.11 5.66 6.24
CA VAL A 28 9.06 5.94 5.26
C VAL A 28 8.27 4.68 4.89
N ARG A 29 8.95 3.56 4.62
CA ARG A 29 8.31 2.27 4.33
C ARG A 29 7.49 1.75 5.52
N SER A 30 8.01 1.90 6.73
CA SER A 30 7.28 1.50 7.94
C SER A 30 6.00 2.29 8.12
N ILE A 31 6.02 3.60 7.85
CA ILE A 31 4.82 4.45 7.90
C ILE A 31 3.80 3.97 6.87
N ASN A 32 4.23 3.75 5.63
CA ASN A 32 3.34 3.27 4.57
C ASN A 32 2.65 1.97 4.95
N ARG A 33 3.44 0.98 5.40
CA ARG A 33 2.91 -0.30 5.86
C ARG A 33 1.82 -0.11 6.90
N THR A 34 2.09 0.67 7.94
CA THR A 34 1.13 0.94 9.02
C THR A 34 -0.17 1.55 8.49
N VAL A 35 -0.09 2.48 7.53
CA VAL A 35 -1.27 3.09 6.90
C VAL A 35 -2.08 2.06 6.11
N ILE A 36 -1.43 1.24 5.29
CA ILE A 36 -2.12 0.20 4.50
C ILE A 36 -2.73 -0.87 5.41
N GLU A 37 -2.03 -1.30 6.47
CA GLU A 37 -2.53 -2.25 7.46
C GLU A 37 -3.73 -1.69 8.24
N LEU A 38 -3.72 -0.40 8.59
CA LEU A 38 -4.86 0.27 9.20
C LEU A 38 -6.08 0.24 8.26
N PHE A 39 -5.89 0.60 7.00
CA PHE A 39 -6.96 0.63 6.00
C PHE A 39 -7.52 -0.77 5.72
N TRP A 40 -6.65 -1.78 5.67
CA TRP A 40 -7.06 -3.19 5.63
C TRP A 40 -7.92 -3.58 6.82
N SER A 41 -7.46 -3.25 8.05
CA SER A 41 -8.16 -3.56 9.30
C SER A 41 -9.53 -2.89 9.38
N ILE A 42 -9.65 -1.64 8.95
CA ILE A 42 -10.95 -0.94 8.88
C ILE A 42 -11.88 -1.66 7.89
N GLY A 43 -11.38 -2.00 6.70
CA GLY A 43 -12.15 -2.75 5.70
C GLY A 43 -12.66 -4.08 6.23
N ARG A 44 -11.78 -4.85 6.89
CA ARG A 44 -12.11 -6.11 7.57
C ARG A 44 -13.22 -5.93 8.60
N ALA A 45 -13.07 -4.94 9.49
CA ALA A 45 -14.03 -4.70 10.56
C ALA A 45 -15.42 -4.36 10.02
N ILE A 46 -15.50 -3.62 8.92
CA ILE A 46 -16.77 -3.29 8.24
C ILE A 46 -17.42 -4.55 7.69
N VAL A 47 -16.67 -5.35 6.92
CA VAL A 47 -17.22 -6.57 6.30
C VAL A 47 -17.69 -7.57 7.34
N GLN A 48 -16.91 -7.80 8.40
CA GLN A 48 -17.32 -8.67 9.50
C GLN A 48 -18.61 -8.19 10.17
N ARG A 49 -18.75 -6.88 10.42
CA ARG A 49 -20.00 -6.32 11.01
C ARG A 49 -21.22 -6.52 10.13
N GLU A 50 -21.07 -6.42 8.81
CA GLU A 50 -22.16 -6.62 7.84
C GLU A 50 -22.62 -8.09 7.76
N GLU A 51 -21.74 -9.06 8.03
CA GLU A 51 -22.06 -10.49 8.00
C GLU A 51 -22.86 -10.96 9.23
N PHE A 52 -22.59 -10.40 10.41
CA PHE A 52 -23.19 -10.85 11.67
C PHE A 52 -24.45 -10.08 12.08
N GLU A 53 -24.68 -8.89 11.53
CA GLU A 53 -25.77 -8.01 11.95
C GLU A 53 -26.46 -7.41 10.71
N SER A 54 -27.80 -7.41 10.71
CA SER A 54 -28.59 -6.72 9.67
C SER A 54 -28.56 -5.21 9.91
N TRP A 55 -27.41 -4.58 9.69
CA TRP A 55 -27.28 -3.13 9.74
C TRP A 55 -28.13 -2.51 8.64
N GLU A 56 -28.91 -1.49 9.01
CA GLU A 56 -29.61 -0.67 8.04
C GLU A 56 -28.59 -0.06 7.05
N SER A 57 -29.02 0.12 5.81
CA SER A 57 -28.21 0.76 4.76
C SER A 57 -27.60 2.07 5.28
N GLY A 58 -26.26 2.12 5.41
CA GLY A 58 -25.56 3.32 5.88
C GLY A 58 -24.47 3.11 6.94
N LEU A 59 -24.06 1.88 7.25
CA LEU A 59 -22.96 1.61 8.19
C LEU A 59 -21.68 2.40 7.85
N VAL A 60 -21.27 2.38 6.57
CA VAL A 60 -20.10 3.12 6.10
C VAL A 60 -20.22 4.63 6.33
N ASP A 61 -21.38 5.21 6.03
CA ASP A 61 -21.60 6.65 6.20
C ASP A 61 -21.61 7.03 7.68
N THR A 62 -22.12 6.14 8.55
CA THR A 62 -22.10 6.29 10.01
C THR A 62 -20.67 6.25 10.54
N ILE A 63 -19.89 5.23 10.15
CA ILE A 63 -18.47 5.09 10.52
C ILE A 63 -17.68 6.32 10.07
N SER A 64 -17.84 6.76 8.82
CA SER A 64 -17.17 7.94 8.31
C SER A 64 -17.53 9.18 9.12
N LYS A 65 -18.83 9.42 9.36
CA LYS A 65 -19.30 10.56 10.16
C LYS A 65 -18.69 10.56 11.56
N ASP A 66 -18.65 9.41 12.23
CA ASP A 66 -18.13 9.32 13.60
C ASP A 66 -16.60 9.43 13.66
N LEU A 67 -15.88 8.86 12.69
CA LEU A 67 -14.44 9.05 12.57
C LEU A 67 -14.12 10.52 12.27
N LEU A 68 -14.85 11.19 11.38
CA LEU A 68 -14.63 12.60 11.06
C LEU A 68 -14.98 13.55 12.22
N LYS A 69 -15.87 13.16 13.15
CA LYS A 69 -16.06 13.94 14.39
C LYS A 69 -14.80 13.92 15.25
N LYS A 70 -14.09 12.79 15.29
CA LYS A 70 -12.86 12.62 16.07
C LYS A 70 -11.62 13.14 15.33
N TYR A 71 -11.62 13.05 14.00
CA TYR A 71 -10.54 13.46 13.12
C TYR A 71 -11.07 14.43 12.04
N PRO A 72 -11.41 15.68 12.42
CA PRO A 72 -12.01 16.64 11.48
C PRO A 72 -11.11 16.95 10.29
N GLY A 73 -11.69 16.96 9.09
CA GLY A 73 -10.96 17.28 7.85
C GLY A 73 -10.09 16.14 7.31
N SER A 74 -10.11 14.96 7.96
CA SER A 74 -9.39 13.77 7.49
C SER A 74 -9.83 13.34 6.09
N LEU A 75 -8.89 13.19 5.15
CA LEU A 75 -9.15 12.63 3.82
C LEU A 75 -9.34 11.11 3.95
N ALA A 76 -8.55 10.48 4.82
CA ALA A 76 -8.59 9.05 5.11
C ALA A 76 -9.98 8.57 5.57
N PHE A 77 -10.71 9.37 6.36
CA PHE A 77 -12.00 8.96 6.91
C PHE A 77 -13.23 9.52 6.19
N SER A 78 -13.05 10.09 5.00
CA SER A 78 -14.18 10.41 4.12
C SER A 78 -15.00 9.16 3.77
N ALA A 79 -16.31 9.31 3.59
CA ALA A 79 -17.20 8.17 3.33
C ALA A 79 -16.75 7.37 2.10
N GLU A 80 -16.26 8.07 1.08
CA GLU A 80 -15.71 7.44 -0.12
C GLU A 80 -14.47 6.61 0.18
N ASN A 81 -13.53 7.13 0.98
CA ASN A 81 -12.34 6.38 1.31
C ASN A 81 -12.63 5.20 2.24
N VAL A 82 -13.60 5.32 3.15
CA VAL A 82 -14.08 4.19 3.96
C VAL A 82 -14.72 3.10 3.08
N ARG A 83 -15.48 3.46 2.03
CA ARG A 83 -15.97 2.49 1.02
C ARG A 83 -14.79 1.80 0.31
N ARG A 84 -13.74 2.55 -0.03
CA ARG A 84 -12.52 1.99 -0.64
C ARG A 84 -11.79 1.04 0.30
N MET A 85 -11.71 1.31 1.60
CA MET A 85 -11.14 0.38 2.59
C MET A 85 -11.93 -0.93 2.65
N ARG A 86 -13.27 -0.84 2.66
CA ARG A 86 -14.15 -2.02 2.56
C ARG A 86 -13.92 -2.79 1.27
N LYS A 87 -13.87 -2.10 0.12
CA LYS A 87 -13.59 -2.70 -1.19
C LYS A 87 -12.21 -3.36 -1.21
N PHE A 88 -11.21 -2.76 -0.56
CA PHE A 88 -9.86 -3.29 -0.46
C PHE A 88 -9.78 -4.62 0.26
N PHE A 89 -10.43 -4.70 1.41
CA PHE A 89 -10.53 -5.99 2.10
C PHE A 89 -11.20 -7.04 1.22
N LEU A 90 -12.34 -6.74 0.58
CA LEU A 90 -13.04 -7.69 -0.28
C LEU A 90 -12.24 -8.08 -1.54
N ALA A 91 -11.57 -7.13 -2.19
CA ALA A 91 -10.85 -7.35 -3.45
C ALA A 91 -9.67 -8.31 -3.31
N TYR A 92 -9.12 -8.47 -2.10
CA TYR A 92 -7.99 -9.38 -1.86
C TYR A 92 -8.30 -10.51 -0.87
N THR A 93 -9.51 -10.56 -0.29
CA THR A 93 -9.99 -11.73 0.47
C THR A 93 -11.07 -12.49 -0.29
N ARG A 94 -12.12 -11.82 -0.78
CA ARG A 94 -13.25 -12.46 -1.48
C ARG A 94 -12.87 -12.99 -2.85
N GLU A 95 -12.25 -12.16 -3.68
CA GLU A 95 -11.80 -12.58 -5.02
C GLU A 95 -10.68 -13.63 -4.94
N TYR A 96 -9.85 -13.59 -3.89
CA TYR A 96 -8.80 -14.58 -3.64
C TYR A 96 -9.37 -15.92 -3.15
N VAL A 97 -10.33 -15.88 -2.21
CA VAL A 97 -11.02 -17.07 -1.69
C VAL A 97 -11.82 -17.78 -2.78
N GLU A 98 -12.50 -17.03 -3.66
CA GLU A 98 -13.32 -17.63 -4.74
C GLU A 98 -12.48 -18.16 -5.91
N ALA A 99 -11.36 -17.51 -6.26
CA ALA A 99 -10.59 -17.85 -7.48
C ALA A 99 -9.31 -18.68 -7.24
N ALA A 100 -8.63 -18.54 -6.09
CA ALA A 100 -7.28 -19.05 -5.95
C ALA A 100 -7.21 -20.45 -5.34
N GLN A 101 -8.00 -20.76 -4.30
CA GLN A 101 -7.78 -21.98 -3.49
C GLN A 101 -9.05 -22.49 -2.78
N PRO A 102 -9.80 -23.46 -3.37
CA PRO A 102 -10.98 -24.07 -2.74
C PRO A 102 -10.68 -24.82 -1.42
N ASP A 103 -9.44 -25.28 -1.23
CA ASP A 103 -9.02 -26.17 -0.13
C ASP A 103 -7.84 -25.63 0.71
N ALA A 104 -7.43 -24.37 0.55
CA ALA A 104 -6.28 -23.88 1.30
C ALA A 104 -6.63 -23.33 2.68
N GLU A 105 -5.81 -23.70 3.67
CA GLU A 105 -5.50 -22.85 4.82
C GLU A 105 -4.64 -21.66 4.36
N PHE A 106 -5.19 -20.82 3.48
CA PHE A 106 -4.80 -19.43 3.44
C PHE A 106 -5.62 -18.80 4.55
N ASP A 107 -4.99 -18.23 5.57
CA ASP A 107 -5.74 -17.46 6.56
C ASP A 107 -6.37 -16.30 5.77
N ALA A 108 -7.65 -16.41 5.41
CA ALA A 108 -8.38 -15.60 4.42
C ALA A 108 -8.47 -14.11 4.79
N LEU A 109 -7.73 -13.72 5.82
CA LEU A 109 -7.60 -12.44 6.47
C LEU A 109 -6.25 -11.76 6.17
N ASN A 110 -5.31 -12.45 5.52
CA ASN A 110 -3.95 -11.97 5.34
C ASN A 110 -3.81 -11.04 4.12
N LEU A 111 -3.39 -9.81 4.41
CA LEU A 111 -3.05 -8.79 3.42
C LEU A 111 -1.78 -9.22 2.64
N PRO A 112 -1.83 -9.30 1.29
CA PRO A 112 -0.63 -9.56 0.51
C PRO A 112 0.48 -8.54 0.76
N GLU A 113 1.66 -9.04 1.09
CA GLU A 113 2.81 -8.25 1.54
C GLU A 113 3.20 -7.12 0.57
N VAL A 114 3.12 -7.38 -0.74
CA VAL A 114 3.43 -6.37 -1.78
C VAL A 114 2.56 -5.11 -1.68
N LEU A 115 1.30 -5.25 -1.25
CA LEU A 115 0.37 -4.13 -1.16
C LEU A 115 0.74 -3.16 -0.04
N THR A 116 1.43 -3.66 1.01
CA THR A 116 1.97 -2.83 2.10
C THR A 116 3.16 -1.96 1.66
N GLN A 117 3.78 -2.30 0.53
CA GLN A 117 4.91 -1.57 -0.03
C GLN A 117 4.46 -0.41 -0.93
N LEU A 118 3.21 -0.48 -1.42
CA LEU A 118 2.66 0.50 -2.32
C LEU A 118 1.88 1.59 -1.56
N PRO A 119 1.93 2.86 -2.00
CA PRO A 119 1.09 3.91 -1.46
C PRO A 119 -0.41 3.62 -1.66
N TRP A 120 -1.28 4.20 -0.83
CA TRP A 120 -2.71 3.90 -0.87
C TRP A 120 -3.35 4.20 -2.23
N ARG A 121 -2.92 5.29 -2.90
CA ARG A 121 -3.41 5.63 -4.25
C ARG A 121 -3.14 4.55 -5.31
N TYR A 122 -2.07 3.77 -5.16
CA TYR A 122 -1.74 2.67 -6.05
C TYR A 122 -2.72 1.52 -5.84
N ASN A 123 -2.98 1.18 -4.57
CA ASN A 123 -3.97 0.18 -4.20
C ASN A 123 -5.37 0.55 -4.72
N ILE A 124 -5.78 1.82 -4.61
CA ILE A 124 -7.02 2.33 -5.21
C ILE A 124 -7.04 2.08 -6.72
N LEU A 125 -6.02 2.54 -7.45
CA LEU A 125 -5.93 2.41 -8.90
C LEU A 125 -6.05 0.94 -9.35
N LEU A 126 -5.29 0.06 -8.70
CA LEU A 126 -5.28 -1.37 -8.98
C LEU A 126 -6.68 -2.00 -8.80
N MET A 127 -7.38 -1.69 -7.71
CA MET A 127 -8.72 -2.21 -7.45
C MET A 127 -9.82 -1.60 -8.33
N GLU A 128 -9.63 -0.38 -8.81
CA GLU A 128 -10.62 0.31 -9.64
C GLU A 128 -10.51 -0.12 -11.11
N ILE A 129 -9.30 -0.35 -11.61
CA ILE A 129 -9.07 -0.61 -13.04
C ILE A 129 -8.82 -2.09 -13.35
N VAL A 130 -8.11 -2.83 -12.48
CA VAL A 130 -7.70 -4.21 -12.75
C VAL A 130 -8.68 -5.19 -12.11
N GLN A 131 -9.55 -5.78 -12.94
CA GLN A 131 -10.60 -6.71 -12.48
C GLN A 131 -10.05 -8.10 -12.14
N ASP A 132 -9.07 -8.58 -12.89
CA ASP A 132 -8.46 -9.90 -12.66
C ASP A 132 -7.51 -9.86 -11.46
N PRO A 133 -7.71 -10.67 -10.40
CA PRO A 133 -6.88 -10.65 -9.20
C PRO A 133 -5.41 -11.00 -9.45
N ALA A 134 -5.14 -11.93 -10.36
CA ALA A 134 -3.78 -12.36 -10.67
C ALA A 134 -3.03 -11.24 -11.41
N HIS A 135 -3.68 -10.57 -12.36
CA HIS A 135 -3.09 -9.40 -13.01
C HIS A 135 -2.91 -8.24 -12.02
N ARG A 136 -3.84 -8.05 -11.09
CA ARG A 136 -3.74 -6.98 -10.08
C ARG A 136 -2.49 -7.13 -9.22
N LEU A 137 -2.21 -8.33 -8.72
CA LEU A 137 -0.97 -8.61 -7.97
C LEU A 137 0.27 -8.50 -8.86
N TRP A 138 0.22 -8.97 -10.10
CA TRP A 138 1.33 -8.84 -11.04
C TRP A 138 1.72 -7.37 -11.26
N TYR A 139 0.75 -6.48 -11.43
CA TYR A 139 0.99 -5.04 -11.54
C TYR A 139 1.52 -4.44 -10.24
N ALA A 140 1.02 -4.89 -9.08
CA ALA A 140 1.52 -4.44 -7.78
C ALA A 140 3.00 -4.78 -7.57
N GLU A 141 3.39 -6.01 -7.89
CA GLU A 141 4.77 -6.50 -7.81
C GLU A 141 5.69 -5.70 -8.73
N ASN A 142 5.30 -5.54 -10.00
CA ASN A 142 6.13 -4.78 -10.95
C ASN A 142 6.24 -3.30 -10.57
N ALA A 143 5.17 -2.69 -10.06
CA ALA A 143 5.22 -1.31 -9.59
C ALA A 143 6.17 -1.16 -8.39
N ALA A 144 6.13 -2.11 -7.45
CA ALA A 144 6.99 -2.09 -6.27
C ALA A 144 8.47 -2.33 -6.61
N GLU A 145 8.73 -3.30 -7.50
CA GLU A 145 10.08 -3.68 -7.93
C GLU A 145 10.73 -2.59 -8.80
N GLN A 146 10.01 -2.07 -9.79
CA GLN A 146 10.55 -1.10 -10.74
C GLN A 146 10.41 0.36 -10.27
N GLY A 147 9.74 0.61 -9.14
CA GLY A 147 9.52 1.96 -8.62
C GLY A 147 8.68 2.83 -9.54
N TRP A 148 7.69 2.26 -10.22
CA TRP A 148 6.81 3.02 -11.10
C TRP A 148 6.10 4.15 -10.35
N SER A 149 5.97 5.32 -11.00
CA SER A 149 5.04 6.34 -10.52
C SER A 149 3.59 5.87 -10.73
N LEU A 150 2.63 6.58 -10.12
CA LEU A 150 1.22 6.25 -10.28
C LEU A 150 0.78 6.38 -11.75
N GLU A 151 1.30 7.39 -12.45
CA GLU A 151 1.03 7.63 -13.88
C GLU A 151 1.65 6.53 -14.75
N VAL A 152 2.86 6.07 -14.42
CA VAL A 152 3.49 4.95 -15.12
C VAL A 152 2.68 3.68 -14.90
N LEU A 153 2.30 3.36 -13.66
CA LEU A 153 1.45 2.21 -13.37
C LEU A 153 0.13 2.27 -14.16
N GLU A 154 -0.54 3.41 -14.19
CA GLU A 154 -1.77 3.59 -14.96
C GLU A 154 -1.54 3.35 -16.46
N HIS A 155 -0.45 3.88 -17.01
CA HIS A 155 -0.08 3.66 -18.41
C HIS A 155 0.17 2.16 -18.70
N GLN A 156 0.94 1.47 -17.85
CA GLN A 156 1.23 0.03 -17.99
C GLN A 156 -0.04 -0.84 -17.90
N ILE A 157 -1.01 -0.44 -17.07
CA ILE A 157 -2.32 -1.09 -16.99
C ILE A 157 -3.08 -0.93 -18.33
N ARG A 158 -3.12 0.29 -18.87
CA ARG A 158 -3.83 0.60 -20.13
C ARG A 158 -3.24 -0.14 -21.34
N GLU A 159 -1.91 -0.18 -21.44
CA GLU A 159 -1.21 -0.94 -22.50
C GLU A 159 -1.37 -2.46 -22.33
N GLY A 160 -1.76 -2.92 -21.13
CA GLY A 160 -1.98 -4.32 -20.82
C GLY A 160 -0.70 -5.15 -20.97
N VAL A 161 0.42 -4.61 -20.49
CA VAL A 161 1.75 -5.23 -20.63
C VAL A 161 1.87 -6.62 -20.01
N HIS A 162 1.02 -6.96 -19.04
CA HIS A 162 0.91 -8.31 -18.48
C HIS A 162 0.64 -9.39 -19.56
N ARG A 163 0.06 -9.03 -20.72
CA ARG A 163 -0.20 -9.96 -21.83
C ARG A 163 1.04 -10.38 -22.60
N HIS A 164 2.09 -9.55 -22.55
CA HIS A 164 3.32 -9.73 -23.34
C HIS A 164 4.51 -10.10 -22.45
N ALA A 165 4.43 -9.84 -21.16
CA ALA A 165 5.38 -10.34 -20.18
C ALA A 165 5.21 -11.84 -20.05
N GLY A 166 6.26 -12.61 -20.38
CA GLY A 166 6.29 -14.03 -20.03
C GLY A 166 6.03 -14.22 -18.54
N ARG A 167 5.37 -15.31 -18.15
CA ARG A 167 5.30 -15.73 -16.75
C ARG A 167 6.73 -15.98 -16.28
N ILE A 168 7.32 -15.02 -15.56
CA ILE A 168 8.51 -15.04 -14.66
C ILE A 168 9.08 -13.61 -14.66
N GLY A 169 9.42 -12.99 -13.53
CA GLY A 169 9.39 -13.48 -12.16
C GLY A 169 9.72 -12.35 -11.19
N ALA A 170 9.21 -12.51 -9.98
CA ALA A 170 9.62 -11.75 -8.81
C ALA A 170 11.14 -11.81 -8.68
N SER A 171 11.81 -10.67 -8.85
CA SER A 171 13.24 -10.55 -8.53
C SER A 171 13.39 -9.63 -7.32
N GLY A 172 13.50 -10.29 -6.17
CA GLY A 172 14.33 -9.87 -5.04
C GLY A 172 14.40 -8.38 -4.70
N ALA A 173 13.42 -7.94 -3.91
CA ALA A 173 13.62 -7.23 -2.65
C ALA A 173 14.69 -6.11 -2.64
N GLY A 174 14.33 -4.99 -3.26
CA GLY A 174 14.88 -3.67 -2.95
C GLY A 174 13.86 -2.63 -3.40
N SER A 175 13.15 -1.99 -2.46
CA SER A 175 12.28 -0.88 -2.82
C SER A 175 13.13 0.20 -3.49
N SER A 176 12.82 0.52 -4.73
CA SER A 176 13.52 1.57 -5.48
C SER A 176 13.44 2.89 -4.71
N PRO A 177 14.52 3.71 -4.68
CA PRO A 177 14.47 5.09 -4.18
C PRO A 177 13.28 5.89 -4.74
N ASP A 178 12.85 5.57 -5.96
CA ASP A 178 11.67 6.17 -6.58
C ASP A 178 10.38 5.82 -5.83
N LEU A 179 10.19 4.56 -5.41
CA LEU A 179 9.02 4.17 -4.63
C LEU A 179 8.98 4.91 -3.28
N THR A 180 10.12 5.10 -2.61
CA THR A 180 10.20 5.90 -1.38
C THR A 180 9.70 7.33 -1.61
N ARG A 181 10.03 7.95 -2.75
CA ARG A 181 9.51 9.28 -3.12
C ARG A 181 7.99 9.25 -3.34
N GLN A 182 7.48 8.19 -3.96
CA GLN A 182 6.03 8.01 -4.17
C GLN A 182 5.27 7.85 -2.85
N ILE A 183 5.83 7.12 -1.89
CA ILE A 183 5.27 6.97 -0.53
C ILE A 183 5.19 8.33 0.16
N LEU A 184 6.26 9.12 0.12
CA LEU A 184 6.30 10.45 0.72
C LEU A 184 5.32 11.43 0.07
N ALA A 185 5.11 11.31 -1.24
CA ALA A 185 4.18 12.15 -1.98
C ALA A 185 2.71 11.73 -1.81
N ASP A 186 2.43 10.60 -1.15
CA ASP A 186 1.06 10.13 -0.97
C ASP A 186 0.34 10.94 0.13
N PRO A 187 -0.82 11.53 -0.18
CA PRO A 187 -1.52 12.40 0.75
C PRO A 187 -2.03 11.67 2.00
N PHE A 188 -2.27 10.36 1.94
CA PHE A 188 -2.74 9.59 3.10
C PHE A 188 -1.60 9.32 4.08
N ASN A 189 -0.38 9.06 3.59
CA ASN A 189 0.79 8.99 4.44
C ASN A 189 1.10 10.35 5.09
N ALA A 190 1.03 11.44 4.32
CA ALA A 190 1.23 12.79 4.85
C ALA A 190 0.20 13.14 5.94
N GLU A 191 -1.08 12.83 5.70
CA GLU A 191 -2.14 13.02 6.68
C GLU A 191 -1.90 12.18 7.94
N PHE A 192 -1.54 10.90 7.81
CA PHE A 192 -1.30 10.01 8.94
C PHE A 192 -0.19 10.53 9.85
N ILE A 193 0.91 11.01 9.25
CA ILE A 193 2.02 11.64 10.00
C ILE A 193 1.52 12.89 10.75
N ASN A 194 0.74 13.74 10.08
CA ASN A 194 0.19 14.95 10.70
C ASN A 194 -0.77 14.63 11.85
N LEU A 195 -1.60 13.59 11.73
CA LEU A 195 -2.51 13.17 12.81
C LEU A 195 -1.78 12.55 14.00
N ALA A 196 -0.60 11.97 13.80
CA ALA A 196 0.18 11.35 14.87
C ALA A 196 0.99 12.37 15.70
N PHE A 197 1.38 13.49 15.08
CA PHE A 197 2.34 14.44 15.67
C PHE A 197 1.90 15.91 15.67
N GLY A 198 0.77 16.24 15.05
CA GLY A 198 0.18 17.59 15.02
C GLY A 198 -0.93 17.77 16.05
#